data_AF-A0A380MYQ9-F1
#
_entry.id   AF-A0A380MYQ9-F1
#
_cell.length_a   1.000
_cell.length_b   1.000
_cell.length_c   1.000
_cell.angle_alpha   90.00
_cell.angle_beta   90.00
_cell.angle_gamma   90.00
#
_symmetry.space_group_name_H-M   'P 1'
#
loop_
_entity.id
_entity.type
_entity.pdbx_description
1 polymer ?
#
loop_
_entity_poly.entity_id
_entity_poly.type
_entity_poly.pdbx_seq_one_letter_code
_entity_poly.pdbx_strand_id
1 'polypeptide(L)'
;MNDTTKLYPILSLRDIAVYPQVIVPLFVGRPKSISALDKAMDNSQELLLVPQKDPNITDPEPDALHEIATFGRIVQLAKMSDGTVKVLVEGIARVKIAHIEDNGECLVGGFTGTWAMMLFSRAIGSMTARKRAIGTADALPTPLPRIWIFPSKRASIS
;
A
#
# COMPACT_ATOMS: atom_id res chain seq x y z
N MET A 1 26.29 -6.02 5.95
CA MET A 1 25.69 -5.56 4.69
C MET A 1 24.63 -4.55 5.08
N ASN A 2 24.87 -3.26 4.84
CA ASN A 2 23.92 -2.22 5.20
C ASN A 2 22.74 -2.33 4.23
N ASP A 3 21.61 -2.86 4.69
CA ASP A 3 20.34 -2.70 3.99
C ASP A 3 20.02 -1.21 4.03
N THR A 4 20.41 -0.49 2.97
CA THR A 4 20.06 0.92 2.80
C THR A 4 18.55 0.99 2.63
N THR A 5 17.84 1.20 3.74
CA THR A 5 16.38 1.27 3.75
C THR A 5 15.99 2.54 3.01
N LYS A 6 15.47 2.39 1.79
CA LYS A 6 15.00 3.52 0.97
C LYS A 6 13.81 4.17 1.69
N LEU A 7 13.87 5.50 1.83
CA LEU A 7 12.80 6.30 2.41
C LEU A 7 11.85 6.78 1.31
N TYR A 8 10.57 6.69 1.60
CA TYR A 8 9.49 7.10 0.69
C TYR A 8 8.65 8.20 1.33
N PRO A 9 8.22 9.22 0.57
CA PRO A 9 7.27 10.21 1.08
C PRO A 9 5.97 9.55 1.54
N ILE A 10 5.42 10.03 2.65
CA ILE A 10 4.15 9.55 3.19
C ILE A 10 3.04 10.55 2.86
N LEU A 11 1.98 10.02 2.26
CA LEU A 11 0.71 10.72 2.11
C LEU A 11 -0.28 10.19 3.14
N SER A 12 -0.61 11.02 4.12
CA SER A 12 -1.57 10.66 5.18
C SER A 12 -3.01 10.74 4.66
N LEU A 13 -3.74 9.63 4.80
CA LEU A 13 -5.12 9.47 4.35
C LEU A 13 -6.05 9.56 5.56
N ARG A 14 -6.99 10.50 5.53
CA ARG A 14 -7.93 10.73 6.63
C ARG A 14 -9.10 9.75 6.61
N ASP A 15 -9.83 9.74 5.51
CA ASP A 15 -11.14 9.09 5.45
C ASP A 15 -11.12 7.73 4.74
N ILE A 16 -9.96 7.32 4.24
CA ILE A 16 -9.84 6.15 3.36
C ILE A 16 -8.55 5.37 3.61
N ALA A 17 -8.58 4.08 3.26
CA ALA A 17 -7.41 3.25 3.08
C ALA A 17 -7.38 2.73 1.63
N VAL A 18 -6.26 2.93 0.94
CA VAL A 18 -6.09 2.46 -0.44
C VAL A 18 -5.60 1.01 -0.43
N TYR A 19 -6.15 0.19 -1.32
CA TYR A 19 -5.75 -1.21 -1.46
C TYR A 19 -4.90 -1.44 -2.72
N PRO A 20 -4.09 -2.51 -2.75
CA PRO A 20 -3.40 -2.92 -3.96
C PRO A 20 -4.35 -3.06 -5.16
N GLN A 21 -3.86 -2.72 -6.36
CA GLN A 21 -4.56 -2.74 -7.64
C GLN A 21 -5.73 -1.74 -7.76
N VAL A 22 -5.95 -0.89 -6.75
CA VAL A 22 -6.97 0.16 -6.79
C VAL A 22 -6.33 1.48 -7.23
N ILE A 23 -6.99 2.14 -8.19
CA ILE A 23 -6.67 3.51 -8.59
C ILE A 23 -7.74 4.44 -7.99
N VAL A 24 -7.32 5.44 -7.23
CA VAL A 24 -8.24 6.36 -6.55
C VAL A 24 -7.80 7.82 -6.75
N PRO A 25 -8.74 8.73 -7.06
CA PRO A 25 -8.45 10.16 -7.07
C PRO A 25 -8.47 10.73 -5.66
N LEU A 26 -7.47 11.53 -5.30
CA LEU A 26 -7.34 12.22 -4.03
C LEU A 26 -7.20 13.73 -4.23
N PHE A 27 -7.74 14.49 -3.29
CA PHE A 27 -7.59 15.94 -3.21
C PHE A 27 -6.70 16.28 -2.01
N VAL A 28 -5.61 16.99 -2.28
CA VAL A 28 -4.59 17.31 -1.29
C VAL A 28 -4.44 18.82 -1.20
N GLY A 29 -4.71 19.38 -0.02
CA GLY A 29 -4.58 20.82 0.24
C GLY A 29 -3.62 21.18 1.39
N ARG A 30 -3.08 20.18 2.11
CA ARG A 30 -2.19 20.41 3.24
C ARG A 30 -0.76 20.65 2.75
N PRO A 31 -0.04 21.69 3.23
CA PRO A 31 1.32 21.98 2.79
C PRO A 31 2.26 20.77 2.84
N LYS A 32 2.34 20.07 3.98
CA LYS A 32 3.19 18.89 4.13
C LYS A 32 2.85 17.75 3.16
N SER A 33 1.57 17.56 2.86
CA SER A 33 1.12 16.53 1.91
C SER A 33 1.43 16.92 0.46
N ILE A 34 1.33 18.21 0.12
CA ILE A 34 1.74 18.72 -1.20
C ILE A 34 3.26 18.56 -1.36
N SER A 35 4.05 18.90 -0.33
CA SER A 35 5.50 18.66 -0.31
C SER A 35 5.86 17.18 -0.46
N ALA A 36 5.09 16.27 0.16
CA ALA A 36 5.28 14.83 -0.03
C ALA A 36 5.04 14.40 -1.49
N LEU A 37 4.01 14.96 -2.15
CA LEU A 37 3.73 14.69 -3.56
C LEU A 37 4.84 15.22 -4.47
N ASP A 38 5.30 16.45 -4.25
CA ASP A 38 6.41 17.04 -5.03
C ASP A 38 7.68 16.18 -4.87
N LYS A 39 8.04 15.77 -3.64
CA LYS A 39 9.18 14.84 -3.42
C LYS A 39 9.00 13.48 -4.07
N ALA A 40 7.78 12.94 -4.09
CA ALA A 40 7.52 11.67 -4.74
C ALA A 40 7.70 11.79 -6.26
N MET A 41 7.23 12.89 -6.86
CA MET A 41 7.42 13.18 -8.28
C MET A 41 8.90 13.26 -8.68
N ASP A 42 9.74 13.79 -7.80
CA ASP A 42 11.19 13.85 -8.01
C ASP A 42 11.88 12.47 -7.86
N ASN A 43 11.26 11.54 -7.13
CA ASN A 43 11.90 10.31 -6.67
C ASN A 43 11.12 9.05 -7.08
N SER A 44 10.95 8.87 -8.39
CA SER A 44 10.31 7.70 -9.06
C SER A 44 8.78 7.63 -8.98
N GLN A 45 8.11 8.70 -8.57
CA GLN A 45 6.64 8.76 -8.42
C GLN A 45 6.10 7.75 -7.40
N GLU A 46 6.94 7.23 -6.52
CA GLU A 46 6.62 6.22 -5.50
C GLU A 46 6.34 6.89 -4.15
N LEU A 47 5.32 6.42 -3.43
CA LEU A 47 4.99 6.93 -2.10
C LEU A 47 4.32 5.87 -1.22
N LEU A 48 4.21 6.19 0.06
CA LEU A 48 3.45 5.43 1.04
C LEU A 48 2.11 6.10 1.31
N LEU A 49 1.03 5.35 1.09
CA LEU A 49 -0.34 5.74 1.39
C LEU A 49 -0.70 5.21 2.78
N VAL A 50 -0.79 6.10 3.77
CA VAL A 50 -0.90 5.69 5.18
C VAL A 50 -2.18 6.25 5.79
N PRO A 51 -3.12 5.40 6.25
CA PRO A 51 -4.28 5.88 6.97
C PRO A 51 -3.89 6.45 8.33
N GLN A 52 -4.61 7.49 8.75
CA GLN A 52 -4.48 8.10 10.08
C GLN A 52 -5.27 7.29 11.10
N LYS A 53 -4.77 7.22 12.34
CA LYS A 53 -5.48 6.57 13.47
C LYS A 53 -6.71 7.38 13.89
N ASP A 54 -6.57 8.70 13.94
CA ASP A 54 -7.65 9.63 14.25
C ASP A 54 -7.85 10.58 13.05
N PRO A 55 -9.02 10.53 12.39
CA PRO A 55 -9.30 11.39 11.25
C PRO A 55 -9.44 12.88 11.61
N ASN A 56 -9.65 13.23 12.89
CA ASN A 56 -9.82 14.62 13.32
C ASN A 56 -8.50 15.40 13.35
N ILE A 57 -7.37 14.71 13.26
CA ILE A 57 -6.06 15.35 13.26
C ILE A 57 -5.79 15.98 11.88
N THR A 58 -5.38 17.26 11.90
CA THR A 58 -5.07 17.99 10.66
C THR A 58 -3.64 17.80 10.22
N ASP A 59 -2.68 17.78 11.14
CA ASP A 59 -1.29 17.48 10.86
C ASP A 59 -0.84 16.29 11.72
N PRO A 60 -0.94 15.05 11.21
CA PRO A 60 -0.63 13.87 11.99
C PRO A 60 0.87 13.77 12.23
N GLU A 61 1.27 13.62 13.48
CA GLU A 61 2.62 13.21 13.85
C GLU A 61 2.87 11.74 13.45
N PRO A 62 4.13 11.29 13.37
CA PRO A 62 4.47 9.90 13.06
C PRO A 62 3.67 8.85 13.85
N ASP A 63 3.47 9.09 15.16
CA ASP A 63 2.75 8.17 16.06
C ASP A 63 1.24 8.15 15.82
N ALA A 64 0.68 9.15 15.14
CA ALA A 64 -0.73 9.22 14.76
C ALA A 64 -1.04 8.40 13.49
N LEU A 65 -0.04 7.80 12.84
CA LEU A 65 -0.19 7.00 11.64
C LEU A 65 -0.21 5.49 11.92
N HIS A 66 -0.91 4.74 11.07
CA HIS A 66 -0.88 3.29 11.13
C HIS A 66 0.44 2.71 10.59
N GLU A 67 0.95 1.65 11.23
CA GLU A 67 2.14 0.92 10.76
C GLU A 67 1.91 0.20 9.43
N ILE A 68 0.67 -0.16 9.12
CA ILE A 68 0.30 -0.80 7.87
C ILE A 68 -0.10 0.26 6.86
N ALA A 69 0.59 0.25 5.73
CA ALA A 69 0.40 1.19 4.64
C ALA A 69 0.27 0.47 3.31
N THR A 70 -0.09 1.23 2.29
CA THR A 70 -0.05 0.78 0.91
C THR A 70 1.06 1.51 0.19
N PHE A 71 2.04 0.75 -0.27
CA PHE A 71 3.00 1.23 -1.25
C PHE A 71 2.26 1.49 -2.55
N GLY A 72 2.42 2.68 -3.10
CA GLY A 72 1.71 3.11 -4.30
C GLY A 72 2.54 4.04 -5.16
N ARG A 73 1.96 4.41 -6.31
CA ARG A 73 2.57 5.36 -7.24
C ARG A 73 1.60 6.45 -7.65
N ILE A 74 2.15 7.61 -7.99
CA ILE A 74 1.41 8.71 -8.62
C ILE A 74 1.23 8.36 -10.10
N VAL A 75 -0.03 8.25 -10.51
CA VAL A 75 -0.40 8.06 -11.92
C VAL A 75 -0.52 9.40 -12.62
N GLN A 76 -1.14 10.38 -11.96
CA GLN A 76 -1.36 11.71 -12.51
C GLN A 76 -1.42 12.75 -11.40
N LEU A 77 -0.90 13.95 -11.65
CA LEU A 77 -0.94 15.08 -10.73
C LEU A 77 -1.38 16.34 -11.49
N ALA A 78 -2.35 17.07 -10.93
CA ALA A 78 -2.84 18.34 -11.46
C ALA A 78 -2.93 19.37 -10.33
N LYS A 79 -2.20 20.48 -10.47
CA LYS A 79 -2.31 21.62 -9.54
C LYS A 79 -3.51 22.47 -9.95
N MET A 80 -4.41 22.71 -9.02
CA MET A 80 -5.61 23.51 -9.21
C MET A 80 -5.29 24.99 -8.96
N SER A 81 -6.07 25.89 -9.56
CA SER A 81 -5.88 27.35 -9.40
C SER A 81 -6.17 27.86 -7.99
N ASP A 82 -6.81 27.05 -7.15
CA ASP A 82 -7.12 27.35 -5.75
C ASP A 82 -5.98 26.97 -4.78
N GLY A 83 -4.87 26.44 -5.29
CA GLY A 83 -3.72 25.99 -4.49
C GLY A 83 -3.82 24.54 -4.02
N THR A 84 -4.91 23.83 -4.31
CA THR A 84 -5.02 22.39 -4.04
C THR A 84 -4.41 21.57 -5.16
N VAL A 85 -4.10 20.30 -4.87
CA VAL A 85 -3.57 19.34 -5.84
C VAL A 85 -4.53 18.18 -5.96
N LYS A 86 -5.00 17.92 -7.18
CA LYS A 86 -5.72 16.69 -7.52
C LYS A 86 -4.70 15.66 -7.99
N VAL A 87 -4.64 14.52 -7.32
CA VAL A 87 -3.70 13.44 -7.64
C VAL A 87 -4.47 12.14 -7.86
N LEU A 88 -4.06 11.38 -8.87
CA LEU A 88 -4.52 10.02 -9.10
C LEU A 88 -3.42 9.07 -8.62
N VAL A 89 -3.73 8.20 -7.67
CA VAL A 89 -2.76 7.25 -7.11
C VAL A 89 -3.20 5.82 -7.35
N GLU A 90 -2.23 4.94 -7.59
CA GLU A 90 -2.43 3.50 -7.71
C GLU A 90 -1.77 2.79 -6.53
N GLY A 91 -2.54 1.96 -5.81
CA GLY A 91 -1.99 1.07 -4.81
C GLY A 91 -1.29 -0.13 -5.46
N ILE A 92 -0.05 -0.40 -5.08
CA ILE A 92 0.75 -1.50 -5.63
C ILE A 92 0.76 -2.70 -4.68
N ALA A 93 1.12 -2.49 -3.42
CA ALA A 93 1.25 -3.57 -2.43
C ALA A 93 1.03 -3.05 -1.01
N ARG A 94 0.59 -3.94 -0.11
CA ARG A 94 0.59 -3.63 1.33
C ARG A 94 1.99 -3.80 1.89
N VAL A 95 2.40 -2.87 2.74
CA VAL A 95 3.70 -2.86 3.40
C VAL A 95 3.54 -2.55 4.88
N LYS A 96 4.46 -3.07 5.69
CA LYS A 96 4.59 -2.68 7.09
C LYS A 96 5.73 -1.67 7.19
N ILE A 97 5.42 -0.46 7.61
CA ILE A 97 6.40 0.60 7.82
C ILE A 97 7.26 0.22 9.02
N ALA A 98 8.58 0.28 8.85
CA ALA A 98 9.57 0.01 9.88
C ALA A 98 9.86 1.25 10.72
N HIS A 99 9.90 2.42 10.08
CA HIS A 99 10.15 3.70 10.73
C HIS A 99 9.50 4.85 9.96
N ILE A 100 9.04 5.86 10.69
CA ILE A 100 8.46 7.10 10.16
C ILE A 100 9.24 8.28 10.73
N GLU A 101 9.66 9.20 9.88
CA GLU A 101 10.41 10.41 10.23
C GLU A 101 9.69 11.64 9.70
N ASP A 102 9.70 12.72 10.48
CA ASP A 102 9.35 14.05 9.99
C ASP A 102 10.66 14.81 9.68
N ASN A 103 10.86 15.18 8.43
CA ASN A 103 12.02 15.99 8.02
C ASN A 103 11.73 17.51 8.02
N GLY A 104 10.60 17.93 8.59
CA GLY A 104 10.13 19.31 8.65
C GLY A 104 9.29 19.72 7.44
N GLU A 105 9.56 19.15 6.26
CA GLU A 105 8.80 19.43 5.04
C GLU A 105 7.68 18.41 4.82
N CYS A 106 7.97 17.13 5.05
CA CYS A 106 6.98 16.06 4.95
C CYS A 106 7.38 14.85 5.78
N LEU A 107 6.40 13.98 6.03
CA LEU A 107 6.66 12.67 6.59
C LEU A 107 7.30 11.75 5.55
N VAL A 108 8.28 10.97 5.97
CA VAL A 108 8.92 9.92 5.16
C VAL A 108 8.95 8.63 5.94
N GLY A 109 8.88 7.50 5.25
CA GLY A 109 8.89 6.19 5.89
C GLY A 109 9.74 5.18 5.13
N GLY A 110 10.40 4.32 5.89
CA GLY A 110 11.12 3.16 5.37
C GLY A 110 10.36 1.87 5.69
N PHE A 111 10.42 0.89 4.79
CA PHE A 111 9.92 -0.45 5.06
C PHE A 111 10.90 -1.50 4.55
N THR A 112 11.01 -2.60 5.29
CA THR A 112 11.87 -3.73 4.91
C THR A 112 10.98 -4.86 4.40
N GLY A 113 11.00 -5.07 3.08
CA GLY A 113 10.34 -6.19 2.43
C GLY A 113 8.87 -5.98 2.07
N THR A 114 8.53 -6.36 0.83
CA THR A 114 7.15 -6.46 0.36
C THR A 114 6.63 -7.83 0.79
N TRP A 115 5.75 -7.91 1.79
CA TRP A 115 5.19 -9.18 2.26
C TRP A 115 4.53 -10.00 1.14
N ALA A 116 4.12 -9.35 0.05
CA ALA A 116 3.54 -9.98 -1.13
C ALA A 116 4.55 -10.74 -2.02
N MET A 117 5.85 -10.42 -2.00
CA MET A 117 6.84 -11.13 -2.85
C MET A 117 7.21 -12.52 -2.31
N MET A 118 7.11 -12.75 -0.99
CA MET A 118 7.46 -14.07 -0.42
C MET A 118 6.44 -15.17 -0.71
N LEU A 119 5.19 -14.83 -1.05
CA LEU A 119 4.14 -15.83 -1.28
C LEU A 119 4.02 -16.30 -2.74
N PHE A 120 4.62 -15.61 -3.71
CA PHE A 120 4.56 -16.03 -5.12
C PHE A 120 5.79 -16.78 -5.63
N SER A 121 6.97 -16.60 -5.03
CA SER A 121 8.22 -17.14 -5.57
C SER A 121 8.46 -18.65 -5.32
N ARG A 122 7.67 -19.31 -4.46
CA ARG A 122 7.77 -20.78 -4.24
C ARG A 122 6.83 -21.63 -5.09
N ALA A 123 5.97 -21.02 -5.93
CA ALA A 123 5.01 -21.76 -6.75
C ALA A 123 5.46 -22.00 -8.20
N ILE A 124 6.52 -21.33 -8.67
CA ILE A 124 6.97 -21.42 -10.09
C ILE A 124 8.28 -22.23 -10.26
N GLY A 125 8.87 -22.70 -9.16
CA GLY A 125 10.13 -23.45 -9.13
C GLY A 125 10.00 -24.98 -9.21
N SER A 126 8.86 -25.53 -9.65
CA SER A 126 8.67 -26.98 -9.82
C SER A 126 7.70 -27.29 -10.96
N MET A 127 8.00 -26.83 -12.19
CA MET A 127 7.35 -27.39 -13.38
C MET A 127 8.28 -27.51 -14.59
N THR A 128 9.56 -27.78 -14.32
CA THR A 128 10.54 -28.17 -15.35
C THR A 128 11.17 -29.51 -14.97
N ALA A 129 10.39 -30.60 -14.97
CA ALA A 129 10.94 -31.96 -15.01
C ALA A 129 9.87 -33.01 -15.42
N ARG A 130 9.98 -33.48 -16.67
CA ARG A 130 9.64 -34.82 -17.18
C ARG A 130 8.35 -35.51 -16.72
N LYS A 131 7.45 -35.80 -17.68
CA LYS A 131 7.31 -37.16 -18.24
C LYS A 131 6.46 -37.17 -19.53
N ARG A 132 7.08 -37.65 -20.60
CA ARG A 132 6.41 -38.34 -21.72
C ARG A 132 5.90 -39.67 -21.16
N ALA A 133 4.59 -39.92 -21.18
CA ALA A 133 3.96 -41.22 -21.40
C ALA A 133 2.43 -41.09 -21.39
N ILE A 134 1.84 -41.44 -22.53
CA ILE A 134 0.49 -41.94 -22.84
C ILE A 134 -0.38 -42.39 -21.65
N GLY A 135 -1.68 -42.03 -21.68
CA GLY A 135 -2.74 -42.79 -21.01
C GLY A 135 -3.89 -41.96 -20.43
N THR A 136 -4.98 -41.85 -21.21
CA THR A 136 -6.40 -41.62 -20.88
C THR A 136 -6.85 -41.40 -19.41
N ALA A 137 -7.79 -40.46 -19.29
CA ALA A 137 -9.02 -40.45 -18.47
C ALA A 137 -9.14 -39.28 -17.48
N ASP A 138 -10.29 -38.61 -17.60
CA ASP A 138 -10.76 -37.46 -16.86
C ASP A 138 -10.76 -37.65 -15.34
N ALA A 139 -10.22 -36.65 -14.63
CA ALA A 139 -10.67 -36.29 -13.30
C ALA A 139 -10.42 -34.78 -13.08
N LEU A 140 -11.51 -34.02 -13.02
CA LEU A 140 -11.55 -32.59 -12.68
C LEU A 140 -10.88 -32.31 -11.33
N PRO A 141 -10.17 -31.18 -11.14
CA PRO A 141 -9.68 -30.77 -9.84
C PRO A 141 -10.79 -30.10 -9.00
N THR A 142 -10.96 -30.54 -7.76
CA THR A 142 -11.77 -29.90 -6.71
C THR A 142 -10.94 -29.68 -5.44
N PRO A 143 -11.25 -28.71 -4.57
CA PRO A 143 -11.50 -27.29 -4.82
C PRO A 143 -10.50 -26.39 -4.07
N LEU A 144 -10.59 -25.09 -4.35
CA LEU A 144 -9.80 -23.97 -3.78
C LEU A 144 -9.74 -23.95 -2.24
N PRO A 145 -8.67 -23.39 -1.63
CA PRO A 145 -8.59 -23.24 -0.19
C PRO A 145 -9.61 -22.22 0.34
N ARG A 146 -10.31 -22.61 1.42
CA ARG A 146 -11.28 -21.82 2.17
C ARG A 146 -10.74 -20.44 2.56
N ILE A 147 -11.42 -19.39 2.08
CA ILE A 147 -11.38 -18.03 2.64
C ILE A 147 -11.91 -18.09 4.08
N TRP A 148 -11.12 -17.59 5.03
CA TRP A 148 -11.54 -17.38 6.41
C TRP A 148 -12.49 -16.18 6.48
N ILE A 149 -13.75 -16.45 6.82
CA ILE A 149 -14.74 -15.44 7.20
C ILE A 149 -14.57 -15.19 8.70
N PHE A 150 -14.23 -13.96 9.10
CA PHE A 150 -14.30 -13.52 10.49
C PHE A 150 -15.77 -13.47 10.95
N PRO A 151 -16.13 -13.98 12.14
CA PRO A 151 -17.47 -13.81 12.68
C PRO A 151 -17.65 -12.38 13.21
N SER A 152 -18.66 -11.67 12.72
CA SER A 152 -19.17 -10.44 13.33
C SER A 152 -19.87 -10.79 14.64
N LYS A 153 -19.44 -10.17 15.75
CA LYS A 153 -20.17 -10.23 17.02
C LYS A 153 -21.48 -9.46 16.87
N ARG A 154 -22.59 -10.19 16.94
CA ARG A 154 -23.95 -9.66 17.10
C ARG A 154 -24.12 -9.27 18.58
N ALA A 155 -24.24 -7.98 18.86
CA ALA A 155 -24.65 -7.49 20.17
C ALA A 155 -26.14 -7.83 20.38
N SER A 156 -26.42 -8.54 21.47
CA SER A 156 -27.77 -8.85 21.95
C SER A 156 -28.32 -7.66 22.74
N ILE A 157 -29.49 -7.21 22.33
CA ILE A 157 -30.37 -6.31 23.08
C ILE A 157 -31.02 -7.13 24.19
N SER A 158 -31.11 -6.55 25.39
CA SER A 158 -32.08 -6.89 26.44
C SER A 158 -32.60 -5.58 27.00
#